data_AF-A0A1I0CFA1-F1
#
_entry.id   AF-A0A1I0CFA1-F1
#
_cell.length_a   1.000
_cell.length_b   1.000
_cell.length_c   1.000
_cell.angle_alpha   90.00
_cell.angle_beta   90.00
_cell.angle_gamma   90.00
#
_symmetry.space_group_name_H-M   'P 1'
#
loop_
_entity.id
_entity.type
_entity.pdbx_description
1 polymer ?
#
loop_
_entity_poly.entity_id
_entity_poly.type
_entity_poly.pdbx_seq_one_letter_code
_entity_poly.pdbx_strand_id
1 'polypeptide(L)' 'MADSQFMERLLKFANGALLASVMAVIATVVLAYPLAGSLPMPAQVGAHIGTLIFATTLKLSYVTRLVSLYSLGRPVH' A
#
# COMPACT_ATOMS: atom_id res chain seq x y z
N MET A 1 11.67 7.42 -25.38
CA MET A 1 10.52 6.50 -25.62
C MET A 1 10.58 5.25 -24.74
N ALA A 2 11.76 4.77 -24.32
CA ALA A 2 11.88 3.68 -23.34
C ALA A 2 11.42 4.09 -21.92
N ASP A 3 11.73 5.32 -21.51
CA ASP A 3 11.41 5.83 -20.16
C ASP A 3 9.89 5.95 -19.93
N SER A 4 9.12 6.33 -20.96
CA SER A 4 7.66 6.40 -20.87
C SER A 4 7.03 5.03 -20.69
N GLN A 5 7.52 4.00 -21.39
CA GLN A 5 7.05 2.62 -21.20
C GLN A 5 7.37 2.08 -19.81
N PHE A 6 8.55 2.41 -19.27
CA PHE A 6 8.90 2.06 -17.89
C PHE A 6 7.94 2.73 -16.90
N MET A 7 7.68 4.03 -17.05
CA MET A 7 6.77 4.77 -16.17
C MET A 7 5.31 4.27 -16.25
N GLU A 8 4.85 3.80 -17.41
CA GLU A 8 3.53 3.16 -17.50
C GLU A 8 3.44 1.83 -16.76
N ARG A 9 4.49 1.01 -16.84
CA ARG A 9 4.56 -0.24 -16.05
C ARG A 9 4.63 0.07 -14.56
N LEU A 10 5.41 1.07 -14.18
CA LEU A 10 5.53 1.53 -12.81
C LEU A 10 4.20 2.08 -12.28
N LEU A 11 3.44 2.82 -13.09
CA LEU A 11 2.11 3.31 -12.74
C LEU A 11 1.11 2.16 -12.51
N LYS A 12 1.11 1.15 -13.40
CA LYS A 12 0.25 -0.05 -13.24
C LYS A 12 0.61 -0.81 -11.96
N PHE A 13 1.91 -1.01 -11.71
CA PHE A 13 2.39 -1.63 -10.50
C PHE A 13 2.00 -0.82 -9.26
N ALA A 14 2.21 0.50 -9.26
CA ALA A 14 1.89 1.38 -8.15
C ALA A 14 0.39 1.37 -7.81
N ASN A 15 -0.50 1.35 -8.81
CA ASN A 15 -1.94 1.20 -8.58
C ASN A 15 -2.29 -0.16 -7.96
N GLY A 16 -1.70 -1.25 -8.45
CA GLY A 16 -1.91 -2.58 -7.87
C GLY A 16 -1.39 -2.69 -6.43
N ALA A 17 -0.19 -2.16 -6.19
CA ALA A 17 0.43 -2.12 -4.87
C ALA A 17 -0.35 -1.22 -3.90
N LEU A 18 -0.90 -0.10 -4.36
CA LEU A 18 -1.76 0.77 -3.56
C LEU A 18 -3.01 0.01 -3.09
N LEU A 19 -3.71 -0.66 -4.01
CA LEU A 19 -4.90 -1.45 -3.69
C LEU A 19 -4.57 -2.59 -2.71
N ALA A 20 -3.50 -3.34 -2.99
CA ALA A 20 -3.04 -4.42 -2.10
C ALA A 20 -2.68 -3.90 -0.71
N SER A 21 -2.01 -2.75 -0.62
CA SER A 21 -1.63 -2.13 0.66
C SER A 21 -2.84 -1.65 1.45
N VAL A 22 -3.85 -1.07 0.78
CA VAL A 22 -5.12 -0.69 1.43
C VAL A 22 -5.81 -1.92 2.01
N MET A 23 -5.94 -3.00 1.24
CA MET A 23 -6.55 -4.24 1.72
C MET A 23 -5.76 -4.84 2.89
N ALA A 24 -4.43 -4.81 2.84
CA ALA A 24 -3.58 -5.29 3.92
C ALA A 24 -3.74 -4.46 5.20
N VAL A 25 -3.80 -3.12 5.10
CA VAL A 25 -4.07 -2.23 6.25
C VAL A 25 -5.45 -2.52 6.85
N ILE A 26 -6.49 -2.67 6.02
CA ILE A 26 -7.84 -3.02 6.50
C ILE A 26 -7.80 -4.36 7.24
N ALA A 27 -7.15 -5.36 6.67
CA ALA A 27 -7.01 -6.68 7.30
C ALA A 27 -6.31 -6.57 8.66
N THR A 28 -5.18 -5.87 8.76
CA THR A 28 -4.47 -5.75 10.04
C THR A 28 -5.22 -4.92 11.06
N VAL A 29 -5.96 -3.89 10.65
CA VAL A 29 -6.85 -3.13 11.55
C VAL A 29 -7.97 -4.00 12.08
N VAL A 30 -8.59 -4.83 11.22
CA VAL A 30 -9.64 -5.77 11.65
C VAL A 30 -9.09 -6.79 12.66
N LEU A 31 -7.89 -7.33 12.41
CA LEU A 31 -7.22 -8.24 13.33
C LEU A 31 -6.86 -7.56 14.65
N ALA A 32 -6.37 -6.32 14.59
CA ALA A 32 -5.88 -5.58 15.75
C ALA A 32 -6.98 -5.12 16.72
N TYR A 33 -8.19 -4.83 16.22
CA TYR A 33 -9.27 -4.25 17.02
C TYR A 33 -10.54 -5.13 17.07
N PRO A 34 -11.36 -5.28 16.00
CA PRO A 34 -12.54 -6.14 16.04
C PRO A 34 -12.29 -7.57 16.51
N LEU A 35 -11.20 -8.19 16.03
CA LEU A 35 -10.90 -9.60 16.27
C LEU A 35 -9.91 -9.82 17.42
N ALA A 36 -9.53 -8.74 18.12
CA ALA A 36 -8.53 -8.76 19.19
C ALA A 36 -8.83 -9.83 20.26
N GLY A 37 -10.09 -9.96 20.66
CA GLY A 37 -10.52 -10.90 21.70
C GLY A 37 -10.43 -12.38 21.32
N SER A 38 -10.26 -12.70 20.04
CA SER A 38 -10.17 -14.07 19.53
C SER A 38 -8.77 -14.46 19.05
N LEU A 39 -7.80 -13.55 19.10
CA LEU A 39 -6.42 -13.80 18.68
C LEU A 39 -5.50 -13.94 19.89
N PRO A 40 -4.49 -14.83 19.84
CA PRO A 40 -3.49 -14.91 20.88
C PRO A 40 -2.59 -13.66 20.84
N MET A 41 -2.03 -13.28 22.00
CA MET A 41 -1.19 -12.08 22.15
C MET A 41 -0.10 -11.91 21.06
N PRO A 42 0.64 -12.96 20.64
CA PRO A 42 1.64 -12.82 19.57
C PRO A 42 1.04 -12.40 18.22
N ALA A 43 -0.16 -12.90 17.88
CA ALA A 43 -0.84 -12.55 16.65
C ALA A 43 -1.33 -11.10 16.69
N GLN A 44 -1.78 -10.61 17.85
CA GLN A 44 -2.18 -9.21 18.03
C GLN A 44 -1.00 -8.25 17.89
N VAL A 45 0.15 -8.58 18.51
CA VAL A 45 1.41 -7.82 18.32
C VAL A 45 1.80 -7.80 16.83
N GLY A 46 1.72 -8.95 16.16
CA GLY A 46 1.94 -9.06 14.72
C GLY A 46 1.01 -8.19 13.90
N ALA A 47 -0.28 -8.13 14.24
CA ALA A 47 -1.26 -7.29 13.55
C ALA A 47 -0.96 -5.79 13.70
N HIS A 48 -0.53 -5.34 14.89
CA HIS A 48 -0.15 -3.94 15.11
C HIS A 48 1.14 -3.57 14.34
N ILE A 49 2.17 -4.40 14.40
CA ILE A 49 3.42 -4.18 13.64
C ILE A 49 3.12 -4.22 12.14
N GLY A 50 2.33 -5.19 11.68
CA GLY A 50 1.89 -5.32 10.30
C GLY A 50 1.17 -4.07 9.81
N THR A 51 0.31 -3.48 10.63
CA THR A 51 -0.38 -2.22 10.29
C THR A 51 0.61 -1.10 9.97
N LEU A 52 1.69 -0.95 10.75
CA LEU A 52 2.72 0.07 10.49
C LEU A 52 3.45 -0.18 9.17
N ILE A 53 3.82 -1.43 8.91
CA ILE A 53 4.52 -1.84 7.68
C ILE A 53 3.63 -1.58 6.47
N PHE A 54 2.38 -2.07 6.48
CA PHE A 54 1.46 -1.90 5.35
C PHE A 54 1.04 -0.44 5.13
N ALA A 55 0.86 0.34 6.19
CA ALA A 55 0.60 1.77 6.07
C ALA A 55 1.79 2.51 5.43
N THR A 56 3.01 2.07 5.70
CA THR A 56 4.22 2.62 5.06
C THR A 56 4.29 2.22 3.58
N THR A 57 4.02 0.95 3.25
CA THR A 57 3.94 0.48 1.85
C THR A 57 2.85 1.20 1.07
N LEU A 58 1.71 1.51 1.69
CA LEU A 58 0.64 2.32 1.10
C LEU A 58 1.15 3.71 0.71
N LYS A 59 1.82 4.41 1.65
CA LYS A 59 2.42 5.72 1.38
C LYS A 59 3.43 5.66 0.25
N LEU A 60 4.31 4.64 0.25
CA LEU A 60 5.31 4.47 -0.81
C LEU A 60 4.67 4.22 -2.17
N SER A 61 3.68 3.33 -2.25
CA SER A 61 2.93 3.03 -3.48
C SER A 61 2.25 4.28 -4.04
N TYR A 62 1.69 5.12 -3.16
CA TYR A 62 1.10 6.39 -3.54
C TYR A 62 2.12 7.36 -4.12
N VAL A 63 3.28 7.54 -3.47
CA VAL A 63 4.35 8.39 -3.99
C VAL A 63 4.85 7.88 -5.35
N THR A 64 5.03 6.56 -5.51
CA THR A 64 5.43 5.97 -6.80
C THR A 64 4.41 6.23 -7.90
N ARG A 65 3.10 6.16 -7.58
CA ARG A 65 2.01 6.52 -8.50
C ARG A 65 2.13 8.00 -8.92
N LEU A 66 2.32 8.90 -7.96
CA LEU A 66 2.45 10.33 -8.24
C LEU A 66 3.68 10.65 -9.11
N VAL A 67 4.84 10.06 -8.80
CA VAL A 67 6.05 10.22 -9.61
C VAL A 67 5.83 9.72 -11.03
N SER A 68 5.17 8.57 -11.19
CA SER A 68 4.87 8.01 -12.51
C SER A 68 3.91 8.91 -13.31
N LEU A 69 2.87 9.46 -12.67
CA LEU A 69 1.95 10.40 -13.31
C LEU A 69 2.64 11.71 -13.72
N TYR A 70 3.46 12.26 -12.83
CA TYR A 70 4.25 13.46 -13.09
C TYR A 70 5.20 13.27 -14.28
N SER A 71 5.94 12.15 -14.32
CA SER A 71 6.85 11.83 -15.43
C SER A 71 6.14 11.58 -16.76
N LEU A 72 4.87 11.18 -16.74
CA LEU A 72 4.05 10.98 -17.94
C LEU A 72 3.32 12.26 -18.39
N GLY A 73 3.50 13.39 -17.70
CA GLY A 73 2.77 14.63 -17.98
C GLY A 73 1.27 14.54 -17.71
N ARG A 74 0.84 13.55 -16.91
CA ARG A 74 -0.56 13.35 -16.53
C ARG A 74 -0.85 14.15 -15.25
N PRO A 75 -2.10 14.60 -15.06
CA PRO A 75 -2.46 15.32 -13.86
C PRO A 75 -2.29 14.42 -12.62
N VAL A 76 -1.69 15.02 -11.58
CA VAL A 76 -1.43 14.41 -10.28
C VAL A 76 -2.56 14.80 -9.33
N HIS A 77 -3.31 13.80 -8.88
CA HIS A 77 -4.41 13.94 -7.93
C HIS A 77 -4.42 12.75 -6.98
#